data_AF-A0A7Z9YAQ6-F1
#
_entry.id   AF-A0A7Z9YAQ6-F1
#
_cell.length_a   1.000
_cell.length_b   1.000
_cell.length_c   1.000
_cell.angle_alpha   90.00
_cell.angle_beta   90.00
_cell.angle_gamma   90.00
#
_symmetry.space_group_name_H-M   'P 1'
#
loop_
_entity.id
_entity.type
_entity.pdbx_description
1 polymer ?
#
loop_
_entity_poly.entity_id
_entity_poly.type
_entity_poly.pdbx_seq_one_letter_code
_entity_poly.pdbx_strand_id
1 'polypeptide(L)' 'MRKLGFEGPFSGTRHQFMVYEQHRLAIPSNVEYSVPQLRMMIREVEEIIGRGISPGEWNQL' A
#
# COMPACT_ATOMS: atom_id res chain seq x y z
N MET A 1 -3.23 5.72 -4.04
CA MET A 1 -1.90 5.06 -4.21
C MET A 1 -1.08 5.56 -5.40
N ARG A 2 -1.64 5.75 -6.61
CA ARG A 2 -0.88 6.33 -7.74
C ARG A 2 -0.30 7.71 -7.45
N LYS A 3 -1.01 8.53 -6.65
CA LYS A 3 -0.51 9.84 -6.16
C LYS A 3 0.75 9.73 -5.28
N LEU A 4 0.99 8.56 -4.68
CA LEU A 4 2.21 8.26 -3.92
C LEU A 4 3.32 7.66 -4.80
N GLY A 5 3.10 7.50 -6.12
CA GLY A 5 4.08 6.90 -7.04
C GLY A 5 3.97 5.39 -7.21
N PHE A 6 2.97 4.73 -6.62
CA PHE A 6 2.77 3.29 -6.83
C PHE A 6 2.13 2.99 -8.19
N GLU A 7 2.65 1.99 -8.87
CA GLU A 7 2.13 1.41 -10.12
C GLU A 7 1.32 0.13 -9.87
N GLY A 8 0.37 -0.15 -10.77
CA GLY A 8 -0.54 -1.30 -10.68
C GLY A 8 -2.01 -0.93 -10.35
N PRO A 9 -2.79 -1.84 -9.73
CA PRO A 9 -2.37 -3.17 -9.23
C PRO A 9 -2.08 -4.17 -10.35
N PHE A 10 -1.03 -4.97 -10.17
CA PHE A 10 -0.70 -6.11 -11.03
C PHE A 10 -1.27 -7.40 -10.43
N SER A 11 -1.65 -8.34 -11.30
CA SER A 11 -2.15 -9.64 -10.86
C SER A 11 -1.02 -10.66 -10.85
N GLY A 12 -0.66 -11.15 -9.66
CA GLY A 12 0.17 -12.34 -9.50
C GLY A 12 -0.67 -13.62 -9.49
N THR A 13 -0.01 -14.77 -9.29
CA THR A 13 -0.66 -16.09 -9.30
C THR A 13 -1.62 -16.33 -8.12
N ARG A 14 -1.46 -15.60 -7.00
CA ARG A 14 -2.26 -15.77 -5.78
C ARG A 14 -2.82 -14.48 -5.18
N HIS A 15 -2.14 -13.37 -5.39
CA HIS A 15 -2.52 -12.06 -4.85
C HIS A 15 -2.19 -10.95 -5.85
N GLN A 16 -2.87 -9.82 -5.72
CA GLN A 16 -2.49 -8.60 -6.41
C GLN A 16 -1.32 -7.93 -5.70
N PHE A 17 -0.57 -7.10 -6.41
CA PHE A 17 0.50 -6.30 -5.82
C PHE A 17 0.65 -4.96 -6.54
N MET A 18 1.19 -3.97 -5.85
CA MET A 18 1.62 -2.69 -6.41
C MET A 18 3.15 -2.61 -6.41
N VAL A 19 3.71 -1.81 -7.30
CA VAL A 19 5.16 -1.60 -7.42
C VAL A 19 5.49 -0.14 -7.12
N TYR A 20 6.53 0.09 -6.34
CA TYR A 20 7.13 1.42 -6.14
C TYR A 20 8.63 1.27 -6.36
N GLU A 21 9.16 1.80 -7.45
CA GLU A 21 10.55 1.60 -7.87
C GLU A 21 10.94 0.10 -7.88
N GLN A 22 11.79 -0.33 -6.93
CA GLN A 22 12.24 -1.71 -6.79
C GLN A 22 11.46 -2.51 -5.72
N HIS A 23 10.51 -1.88 -5.03
CA HIS A 23 9.69 -2.47 -3.99
C HIS A 23 8.36 -3.00 -4.53
N ARG A 24 7.91 -4.12 -3.95
CA ARG A 24 6.59 -4.72 -4.23
C ARG A 24 5.76 -4.74 -2.96
N LEU A 25 4.60 -4.09 -3.00
CA LEU A 25 3.62 -4.11 -1.93
C LEU A 25 2.53 -5.13 -2.29
N ALA A 26 2.41 -6.19 -1.50
CA ALA A 26 1.35 -7.18 -1.69
C ALA A 26 0.00 -6.57 -1.27
N ILE A 27 -1.03 -6.76 -2.09
CA ILE A 27 -2.40 -6.41 -1.74
C ILE A 27 -3.07 -7.69 -1.24
N PRO A 28 -3.46 -7.76 0.04
CA PRO A 28 -4.17 -8.91 0.53
C PRO A 28 -5.52 -9.07 -0.19
N SER A 29 -5.98 -10.32 -0.35
CA SER A 29 -7.20 -10.64 -1.10
C SER A 29 -8.47 -10.67 -0.25
N ASN A 30 -8.39 -10.36 1.05
CA ASN A 30 -9.55 -10.32 1.94
C ASN A 30 -10.40 -9.07 1.70
N VAL A 31 -11.73 -9.25 1.78
CA VAL A 31 -12.71 -8.17 1.56
C VAL A 31 -12.67 -7.13 2.68
N GLU A 32 -12.42 -7.57 3.92
CA GLU A 32 -12.39 -6.71 5.10
C GLU A 32 -11.06 -6.84 5.84
N TYR A 33 -10.54 -5.69 6.30
CA TYR A 33 -9.30 -5.58 7.07
C TYR A 33 -9.59 -5.35 8.53
N SER A 34 -8.89 -6.08 9.40
CA SER A 34 -8.83 -5.70 10.81
C SER A 34 -8.06 -4.37 10.96
N VAL A 35 -8.42 -3.57 11.96
CA VAL A 35 -7.69 -2.31 12.23
C VAL A 35 -6.18 -2.54 12.46
N PRO A 36 -5.72 -3.60 13.17
CA PRO A 36 -4.31 -3.92 13.27
C PRO A 36 -3.64 -4.19 11.91
N GLN A 37 -4.31 -4.93 11.02
CA GLN A 37 -3.79 -5.23 9.68
C GLN A 37 -3.68 -3.96 8.84
N LEU A 38 -4.70 -3.09 8.87
CA LEU A 38 -4.65 -1.82 8.15
C LEU A 38 -3.49 -0.94 8.63
N ARG A 39 -3.27 -0.86 9.95
CA ARG A 39 -2.12 -0.13 10.51
C ARG A 39 -0.78 -0.70 10.07
N MET A 40 -0.66 -2.03 9.98
CA MET A 40 0.55 -2.67 9.48
C MET A 40 0.80 -2.29 8.01
N MET A 41 -0.23 -2.34 7.17
CA MET A 41 -0.10 -1.98 5.76
C MET A 41 0.28 -0.51 5.56
N ILE A 42 -0.27 0.41 6.36
CA ILE A 42 0.10 1.83 6.29
C ILE A 42 1.59 2.00 6.64
N ARG A 43 2.07 1.34 7.71
CA ARG A 43 3.49 1.41 8.08
C ARG A 43 4.40 0.86 6.99
N GLU A 44 4.03 -0.25 6.36
CA GLU A 44 4.79 -0.82 5.24
C GLU A 44 4.86 0.17 4.07
N VAL A 45 3.77 0.87 3.76
CA VAL A 45 3.76 1.94 2.75
C VAL A 45 4.71 3.07 3.14
N GLU A 46 4.66 3.55 4.38
CA GLU A 46 5.52 4.63 4.90
C GLU A 46 7.01 4.25 4.83
N GLU A 47 7.34 2.99 5.14
CA GLU A 47 8.68 2.43 5.03
C GLU A 47 9.15 2.37 3.56
N ILE A 48 8.27 1.91 2.65
CA ILE A 48 8.58 1.82 1.21
C ILE A 48 8.85 3.20 0.60
N ILE A 49 8.04 4.21 0.94
CA ILE A 49 8.22 5.56 0.41
C ILE A 49 9.28 6.37 1.19
N GLY A 50 9.80 5.84 2.29
CA GLY A 50 10.82 6.48 3.13
C GLY A 50 10.34 7.72 3.89
N ARG A 51 9.01 7.90 4.06
CA ARG A 51 8.42 9.02 4.83
C ARG A 51 7.06 8.66 5.40
N GLY A 52 6.70 9.32 6.50
CA GLY A 52 5.35 9.22 7.07
C GLY A 52 4.28 9.86 6.18
N ILE A 53 3.06 9.33 6.26
CA ILE A 53 1.87 9.89 5.60
C ILE A 53 1.01 10.53 6.67
N SER A 54 0.80 11.84 6.55
CA SER A 54 -0.11 12.53 7.47
C SER A 54 -1.57 12.13 7.21
N PRO A 55 -2.46 12.18 8.21
CA PRO A 55 -3.89 11.93 7.98
C PRO A 55 -4.52 12.85 6.92
N GLY A 56 -4.06 14.10 6.85
CA GLY A 56 -4.52 15.07 5.85
C GLY A 56 -4.13 14.68 4.43
N GLU A 57 -2.88 14.23 4.25
CA GLU A 57 -2.41 13.71 2.96
C GLU A 57 -3.15 12.42 2.58
N TRP A 58 -3.31 11.49 3.53
CA TRP A 58 -4.04 10.24 3.31
C TRP A 58 -5.46 10.49 2.79
N ASN A 59 -6.16 11.46 3.37
CA ASN A 59 -7.52 11.84 2.95
C ASN A 59 -7.59 12.47 1.55
N GLN A 60 -6.45 12.84 0.96
CA GLN A 60 -6.33 13.41 -0.37
C GLN A 60 -5.79 12.41 -1.42
N LEU A 61 -5.59 11.14 -1.08
CA LEU A 61 -4.97 10.13 -1.95
C LEU A 61 -5.81 9.59 -3.12
#